data_AF-A0A8J8TIC1-F1
#
_entry.id   AF-A0A8J8TIC1-F1
#
_cell.length_a   1.000
_cell.length_b   1.000
_cell.length_c   1.000
_cell.angle_alpha   90.00
_cell.angle_beta   90.00
_cell.angle_gamma   90.00
#
_symmetry.space_group_name_H-M   'P 1'
#
loop_
_entity.id
_entity.type
_entity.pdbx_description
1 polymer ?
#
loop_
_entity_poly.entity_id
_entity_poly.type
_entity_poly.pdbx_seq_one_letter_code
_entity_poly.pdbx_strand_id
1 'polypeptide(L)'
;MQYICPSCNTNAYSITSLKKHFRKSHLSKCEICNYVSKNVVHHYRRLALQGDEKHLVLWYLSTNLKDSEIKVELKKRAVYLLRRNYIAEEVVIS
;
A
#
# COMPACT_ATOMS: atom_id res chain seq x y z
N MET A 1 10.83 -14.01 -5.11
CA MET A 1 10.43 -12.65 -4.68
C MET A 1 9.22 -12.76 -3.77
N GLN A 2 9.30 -12.23 -2.56
CA GLN A 2 8.17 -12.16 -1.62
C GLN A 2 7.77 -10.69 -1.42
N TYR A 3 6.50 -10.44 -1.17
CA TYR A 3 5.95 -9.11 -0.88
C TYR A 3 5.51 -9.05 0.57
N ILE A 4 5.94 -8.02 1.29
CA ILE A 4 5.65 -7.86 2.72
C ILE A 4 4.47 -6.89 2.88
N CYS A 5 3.53 -7.23 3.74
CA CYS A 5 2.44 -6.33 4.10
C CYS A 5 2.95 -5.17 4.97
N PRO A 6 2.78 -3.91 4.55
CA PRO A 6 3.27 -2.76 5.31
C PRO A 6 2.52 -2.52 6.64
N SER A 7 1.41 -3.22 6.87
CA SER A 7 0.58 -3.06 8.08
C SER A 7 0.79 -4.15 9.13
N CYS A 8 1.30 -5.33 8.76
CA CYS A 8 1.43 -6.45 9.70
C CYS A 8 2.55 -7.45 9.35
N ASN A 9 3.47 -7.07 8.46
CA ASN A 9 4.62 -7.85 8.01
C ASN A 9 4.31 -9.28 7.49
N THR A 10 3.06 -9.56 7.14
CA THR A 10 2.69 -10.84 6.53
C THR A 10 3.31 -10.97 5.14
N ASN A 11 3.99 -12.09 4.92
CA ASN A 11 4.58 -12.44 3.63
C ASN A 11 3.52 -12.93 2.65
N ALA A 12 3.63 -12.46 1.41
CA ALA A 12 2.81 -12.87 0.29
C ALA A 12 3.70 -13.25 -0.89
N TYR A 13 3.39 -14.38 -1.54
CA TYR A 13 4.14 -14.87 -2.70
C TYR A 13 3.88 -14.07 -3.98
N SER A 14 2.83 -13.24 -4.00
CA SER A 14 2.49 -12.34 -5.09
C SER A 14 1.82 -11.06 -4.61
N ILE A 15 1.85 -10.01 -5.45
CA ILE A 15 1.05 -8.80 -5.23
C ILE A 15 -0.42 -9.15 -5.07
N THR A 16 -0.96 -10.04 -5.91
CA THR A 16 -2.38 -10.40 -5.86
C THR A 16 -2.76 -11.01 -4.51
N SER A 17 -1.94 -11.92 -3.99
CA SER A 17 -2.13 -12.46 -2.63
C SER A 17 -1.99 -11.38 -1.55
N LEU A 18 -1.05 -10.45 -1.71
CA LEU A 18 -0.88 -9.35 -0.76
C LEU A 18 -2.11 -8.43 -0.72
N LYS A 19 -2.65 -8.08 -1.88
CA LYS A 19 -3.87 -7.28 -2.00
C LYS A 19 -5.07 -7.98 -1.38
N LYS A 20 -5.21 -9.29 -1.61
CA LYS A 20 -6.26 -10.10 -1.00
C LYS A 20 -6.15 -10.09 0.53
N HIS A 21 -4.95 -10.32 1.05
CA HIS A 21 -4.65 -10.23 2.48
C HIS A 21 -5.02 -8.84 3.03
N PHE A 22 -4.52 -7.77 2.40
CA PHE A 22 -4.73 -6.41 2.86
C PHE A 22 -6.21 -6.03 2.95
N ARG A 23 -6.98 -6.36 1.90
CA ARG A 23 -8.43 -6.07 1.87
C ARG A 23 -9.22 -6.81 2.95
N LYS A 24 -8.77 -8.01 3.32
CA LYS A 24 -9.43 -8.81 4.37
C LYS A 24 -9.11 -8.30 5.77
N SER A 25 -7.89 -7.78 5.98
CA SER A 25 -7.37 -7.51 7.32
C SER A 25 -7.31 -6.03 7.71
N HIS A 26 -7.18 -5.10 6.76
CA HIS A 26 -6.72 -3.72 7.03
C HIS A 26 -7.64 -2.62 6.47
N LEU A 27 -8.94 -2.89 6.27
CA LEU A 27 -9.90 -1.91 5.73
C LEU A 27 -10.84 -1.28 6.78
N SER A 28 -10.74 -1.68 8.05
CA SER A 28 -11.58 -1.15 9.14
C SER A 28 -11.12 0.22 9.65
N LYS A 29 -9.80 0.49 9.60
CA LYS A 29 -9.17 1.75 9.98
C LYS A 29 -7.89 1.98 9.18
N CYS A 30 -7.38 3.20 9.17
CA CYS A 30 -6.06 3.50 8.63
C CYS A 30 -4.98 3.16 9.66
N GLU A 31 -4.05 2.25 9.34
CA GLU A 31 -2.96 1.87 10.24
C GLU A 31 -1.82 2.92 10.31
N ILE A 32 -1.80 3.92 9.41
CA ILE A 32 -0.76 4.97 9.41
C ILE A 32 -1.13 6.12 10.35
N CYS A 33 -2.38 6.59 10.28
CA CYS A 33 -2.83 7.79 10.99
C CYS A 33 -4.02 7.53 11.94
N ASN A 34 -4.38 6.26 12.16
CA ASN A 34 -5.51 5.83 12.99
C ASN A 34 -6.86 6.43 12.58
N TYR A 35 -7.01 6.90 11.33
CA TYR A 35 -8.27 7.41 10.82
C TYR A 35 -9.33 6.30 10.75
N VAL A 36 -10.47 6.52 11.41
CA VAL A 36 -11.62 5.59 11.45
C VAL A 36 -12.77 6.20 10.64
N SER A 37 -13.26 5.49 9.64
CA SER A 37 -14.36 5.95 8.79
C SER A 37 -15.02 4.79 8.09
N LYS A 38 -16.29 4.98 7.70
CA LYS A 38 -17.02 4.04 6.83
C LYS A 38 -16.34 3.83 5.47
N ASN A 39 -15.45 4.73 5.04
CA ASN A 39 -14.73 4.61 3.77
C ASN A 39 -13.24 4.98 3.90
N VAL A 40 -12.47 4.07 4.50
CA VAL A 40 -11.02 4.21 4.66
C VAL A 40 -10.30 4.27 3.30
N VAL A 41 -10.83 3.62 2.26
CA VAL A 41 -10.24 3.64 0.90
C VAL A 41 -10.26 5.05 0.29
N HIS A 42 -11.35 5.79 0.49
CA HIS A 42 -11.44 7.19 0.05
C HIS A 42 -10.39 8.06 0.76
N HIS A 43 -10.17 7.82 2.04
CA HIS A 43 -9.11 8.49 2.81
C HIS A 43 -7.71 8.20 2.23
N TYR A 44 -7.39 6.95 1.90
CA TYR A 44 -6.13 6.58 1.26
C TYR A 44 -5.94 7.32 -0.07
N ARG A 45 -6.97 7.34 -0.93
CA ARG A 45 -6.93 8.05 -2.21
C ARG A 45 -6.65 9.54 -2.04
N ARG A 46 -7.34 10.20 -1.10
CA ARG A 46 -7.19 11.65 -0.88
C ARG A 46 -5.75 12.00 -0.53
N LEU A 47 -5.15 11.28 0.41
CA LEU A 47 -3.78 11.54 0.86
C LEU A 47 -2.74 11.15 -0.21
N ALA A 48 -2.97 10.04 -0.92
CA ALA A 48 -2.10 9.64 -2.03
C ALA A 48 -2.03 10.73 -3.13
N LEU A 49 -3.15 11.37 -3.46
CA LEU A 49 -3.19 12.46 -4.43
C LEU A 49 -2.54 13.76 -3.93
N GLN A 50 -2.34 13.90 -2.62
CA GLN A 50 -1.56 14.98 -2.01
C GLN A 50 -0.05 14.66 -1.97
N GLY A 51 0.38 13.51 -2.51
CA GLY A 51 1.77 13.09 -2.53
C GLY A 51 2.20 12.19 -1.36
N ASP A 52 1.27 11.74 -0.51
CA ASP A 52 1.60 10.81 0.57
C ASP A 52 1.84 9.39 0.02
N GLU A 53 3.11 9.01 -0.02
CA GLU A 53 3.57 7.72 -0.54
C GLU A 53 3.08 6.52 0.28
N LYS A 54 2.93 6.68 1.60
CA LYS A 54 2.48 5.57 2.47
C LYS A 54 1.01 5.28 2.18
N HIS A 55 0.19 6.32 2.09
CA HIS A 55 -1.23 6.19 1.75
C HIS A 55 -1.43 5.77 0.28
N LEU A 56 -0.50 6.11 -0.63
CA LEU A 56 -0.49 5.58 -2.00
C LEU A 56 -0.35 4.05 -2.02
N VAL A 57 0.55 3.48 -1.21
CA VAL A 57 0.70 2.03 -1.09
C VAL A 57 -0.58 1.40 -0.54
N LEU A 58 -1.17 1.96 0.53
CA LEU A 58 -2.42 1.44 1.09
C LEU A 58 -3.57 1.51 0.07
N TRP A 59 -3.67 2.61 -0.69
CA TRP A 59 -4.68 2.76 -1.74
C TRP A 59 -4.51 1.73 -2.85
N TYR A 60 -3.27 1.47 -3.28
CA TYR A 60 -2.94 0.45 -4.26
C TYR A 60 -3.31 -0.96 -3.79
N LEU A 61 -3.06 -1.28 -2.51
CA LEU A 61 -3.40 -2.58 -1.94
C LEU A 61 -4.92 -2.77 -1.81
N SER A 62 -5.62 -1.68 -1.45
CA SER A 62 -7.07 -1.66 -1.24
C SER A 62 -7.89 -1.78 -2.54
N THR A 63 -7.38 -1.25 -3.65
CA THR A 63 -8.17 -1.10 -4.89
C THR A 63 -7.51 -1.77 -6.08
N ASN A 64 -8.18 -1.81 -7.23
CA ASN A 64 -7.52 -2.07 -8.50
C ASN A 64 -7.37 -0.74 -9.24
N LEU A 65 -6.16 -0.20 -9.23
CA LEU A 65 -5.78 0.96 -10.04
C LEU A 65 -5.71 0.53 -11.52
N LYS A 66 -6.89 0.48 -12.16
CA LYS A 66 -7.07 0.29 -13.60
C LYS A 66 -7.79 1.54 -14.14
N ASP A 67 -7.73 1.76 -15.45
CA ASP A 67 -8.60 2.69 -16.19
C ASP A 67 -8.22 4.18 -16.27
N SER A 68 -6.97 4.58 -15.98
CA SER A 68 -6.50 5.95 -16.31
C SER A 68 -4.97 6.02 -16.32
N GLU A 69 -4.38 6.80 -17.22
CA GLU A 69 -2.92 7.00 -17.34
C GLU A 69 -2.28 7.40 -16.00
N ILE A 70 -2.92 8.32 -15.27
CA ILE A 70 -2.49 8.75 -13.92
C ILE A 70 -2.44 7.55 -12.95
N LYS A 71 -3.44 6.66 -13.01
CA LYS A 71 -3.48 5.47 -12.15
C LYS A 71 -2.41 4.44 -12.52
N VAL A 72 -1.96 4.40 -13.78
CA VAL A 72 -0.88 3.51 -14.22
C VAL A 72 0.45 3.96 -13.59
N GLU A 73 0.76 5.26 -13.62
CA GLU A 73 1.97 5.78 -13.00
C GLU A 73 1.97 5.63 -11.48
N LEU A 74 0.83 5.92 -10.83
CA LEU A 74 0.66 5.70 -9.39
C LEU A 74 0.82 4.21 -9.01
N LYS A 75 0.32 3.29 -9.85
CA LYS A 75 0.53 1.86 -9.70
C LYS A 75 2.02 1.49 -9.80
N LYS A 76 2.75 2.00 -10.81
CA LYS A 76 4.19 1.76 -10.95
C LYS A 76 4.93 2.24 -9.71
N ARG A 77 4.61 3.45 -9.21
CA ARG A 77 5.20 4.02 -8.01
C ARG A 77 4.91 3.18 -6.76
N ALA A 78 3.67 2.76 -6.55
CA ALA A 78 3.30 1.91 -5.40
C ALA A 78 4.03 0.56 -5.41
N VAL A 79 4.17 -0.07 -6.58
CA VAL A 79 4.92 -1.33 -6.73
C VAL A 79 6.40 -1.11 -6.45
N TYR A 80 6.98 -0.01 -6.91
CA TYR A 80 8.36 0.36 -6.59
C TYR A 80 8.56 0.53 -5.08
N LEU A 81 7.67 1.24 -4.40
CA LEU A 81 7.72 1.44 -2.94
C LEU A 81 7.61 0.12 -2.16
N LEU A 82 6.70 -0.78 -2.57
CA LEU A 82 6.55 -2.11 -1.97
C LEU A 82 7.81 -2.98 -2.15
N ARG A 83 8.54 -2.81 -3.25
CA ARG A 83 9.82 -3.50 -3.48
C ARG A 83 10.97 -2.84 -2.72
N ARG A 84 10.96 -1.52 -2.53
CA ARG A 84 12.01 -0.79 -1.82
C ARG A 84 11.96 -1.03 -0.32
N ASN A 85 10.78 -1.19 0.27
CA ASN A 85 10.64 -1.61 1.68
C ASN A 85 11.14 -3.05 1.92
N TYR A 86 11.54 -3.80 0.88
CA TYR A 86 12.30 -5.06 1.00
C TYR A 86 13.83 -4.83 1.08
N ILE A 87 14.32 -3.64 0.74
CA ILE A 87 15.76 -3.29 0.67
C ILE A 87 16.17 -2.32 1.80
N ALA A 88 15.20 -1.63 2.42
CA ALA A 88 15.47 -0.57 3.39
C ALA A 88 15.62 -1.04 4.86
N GLU A 89 15.60 -2.35 5.15
CA GLU A 89 15.98 -2.89 6.46
C GLU A 89 17.41 -3.49 6.49
N GLU A 90 18.23 -3.28 5.45
CA GLU A 90 19.63 -3.73 5.43
C GLU A 90 20.67 -2.58 5.30
N VAL A 91 20.32 -1.33 5.60
CA VAL A 91 21.33 -0.27 5.76
C VAL A 91 20.87 0.77 6.79
N VAL A 92 21.15 0.52 8.08
CA VAL A 92 22.01 1.38 8.91
C VAL A 92 22.57 0.50 10.03
N ILE A 93 23.76 -0.05 9.77
CA ILE A 93 24.77 -0.31 10.80
C ILE A 93 25.46 1.04 11.01
N SER A 94 25.36 1.62 12.21
CA SER A 94 26.37 2.42 12.91
C SER A 94 25.76 2.95 14.21
#